data_AF-A0A1Y2DNF3-F1
#
_entry.id   AF-A0A1Y2DNF3-F1
#
_cell.length_a   1.000
_cell.length_b   1.000
_cell.length_c   1.000
_cell.angle_alpha   90.00
_cell.angle_beta   90.00
_cell.angle_gamma   90.00
#
_symmetry.space_group_name_H-M   'P 1'
#
loop_
_entity.id
_entity.type
_entity.pdbx_description
1 polymer ?
#
loop_
_entity_poly.entity_id
_entity_poly.type
_entity_poly.pdbx_seq_one_letter_code
_entity_poly.pdbx_strand_id
1 'polypeptide(L)'
;METYNGYVRTPADAIKLFEACRLGLLPRVQRRLSEKERQSIRSGSVFVWDEREAGMRRWTDGKSWSASRVSGSFLTYREMEGKRGSGFGNTRRSNGRTPDSGRMSDDDPDGEPEGYRYKADGLMKQSFSITTSQGQHLHLISYYSRPHPGSPDLPQPSSDPQLRHIIPAKGMYPESSLHDANPPALTRTPMQPYTTQSPPEQPAYGYTWGPPAWMGPWPPSPNGTPP
;
A
#
# COMPACT_ATOMS: atom_id res chain seq x y z
N MET A 1 -10.41 15.83 -5.60
CA MET A 1 -10.90 16.22 -4.27
C MET A 1 -9.90 15.70 -3.25
N GLU A 2 -9.25 16.59 -2.50
CA GLU A 2 -8.30 16.31 -1.42
C GLU A 2 -9.02 16.58 -0.09
N THR A 3 -8.81 15.74 0.94
CA THR A 3 -9.47 15.92 2.25
C THR A 3 -8.76 16.99 3.07
N TYR A 4 -7.42 16.97 3.08
CA TYR A 4 -6.60 17.88 3.86
C TYR A 4 -5.23 18.02 3.21
N ASN A 5 -4.57 19.17 3.41
CA ASN A 5 -3.19 19.41 2.99
C ASN A 5 -2.30 19.61 4.21
N GLY A 6 -1.44 18.65 4.52
CA GLY A 6 -0.53 18.69 5.66
C GLY A 6 0.17 17.37 5.91
N TYR A 7 0.80 17.24 7.07
CA TYR A 7 1.61 16.07 7.43
C TYR A 7 0.99 15.27 8.58
N VAL A 8 0.65 14.00 8.32
CA VAL A 8 0.09 13.10 9.33
C VAL A 8 1.23 12.31 9.97
N ARG A 9 1.65 12.73 11.17
CA ARG A 9 2.78 12.11 11.87
C ARG A 9 2.32 10.97 12.78
N THR A 10 1.21 11.15 13.47
CA THR A 10 0.77 10.27 14.56
C THR A 10 -0.63 9.69 14.30
N PRO A 11 -1.01 8.59 14.95
CA PRO A 11 -2.39 8.10 14.91
C PRO A 11 -3.39 9.15 15.42
N ALA A 12 -3.01 9.98 16.39
CA ALA A 12 -3.83 11.08 16.90
C ALA A 12 -4.16 12.12 15.82
N ASP A 13 -3.21 12.44 14.94
CA ASP A 13 -3.45 13.31 13.77
C ASP A 13 -4.48 12.69 12.83
N ALA A 14 -4.36 11.38 12.54
CA ALA A 14 -5.29 10.66 11.67
C ALA A 14 -6.71 10.63 12.26
N ILE A 15 -6.84 10.36 13.56
CA ILE A 15 -8.13 10.34 14.26
C ILE A 15 -8.76 11.74 14.26
N LYS A 16 -7.97 12.79 14.43
CA LYS A 16 -8.46 14.17 14.35
C LYS A 16 -9.01 14.49 12.97
N LEU A 17 -8.39 14.00 11.90
CA LEU A 17 -8.91 14.13 10.53
C LEU A 17 -10.20 13.31 10.32
N PHE A 18 -10.30 12.09 10.86
CA PHE A 18 -11.56 11.32 10.83
C PHE A 18 -12.70 12.07 11.53
N GLU A 19 -12.43 12.63 12.70
CA GLU A 19 -13.40 13.40 13.46
C GLU A 19 -13.81 14.67 12.71
N ALA A 20 -12.86 15.39 12.11
CA ALA A 20 -13.14 16.57 11.29
C ALA A 20 -14.05 16.24 10.08
N CYS A 21 -13.83 15.09 9.43
CA CYS A 21 -14.72 14.60 8.36
C CYS A 21 -16.11 14.24 8.89
N ARG A 22 -16.19 13.60 10.06
CA ARG A 22 -17.47 13.25 10.71
C ARG A 22 -18.31 14.49 11.05
N LEU A 23 -17.65 15.57 11.48
CA LEU A 23 -18.26 16.87 11.77
C LEU A 23 -18.60 17.68 10.52
N GLY A 24 -18.24 17.20 9.32
CA GLY A 24 -18.49 17.91 8.05
C GLY A 24 -17.56 19.11 7.81
N LEU A 25 -16.49 19.26 8.60
CA LEU A 25 -15.51 20.35 8.46
C LEU A 25 -14.53 20.09 7.31
N LEU A 26 -14.22 18.82 7.06
CA LEU A 26 -13.37 18.40 5.95
C LEU A 26 -14.12 17.45 5.01
N PRO A 27 -13.90 17.56 3.70
CA PRO A 27 -14.54 16.67 2.73
C PRO A 27 -13.95 15.26 2.82
N ARG A 28 -14.82 14.27 2.75
CA ARG A 28 -14.49 12.85 2.65
C ARG A 28 -14.59 12.38 1.21
N VAL A 29 -13.73 11.45 0.81
CA VAL A 29 -13.75 10.87 -0.53
C VAL A 29 -14.89 9.84 -0.60
N GLN A 30 -15.85 10.07 -1.50
CA GLN A 30 -17.06 9.25 -1.65
C GLN A 30 -17.06 8.39 -2.92
N ARG A 31 -15.99 8.48 -3.73
CA ARG A 31 -15.83 7.73 -4.98
C ARG A 31 -14.36 7.62 -5.35
N ARG A 32 -14.05 6.76 -6.33
CA ARG A 32 -12.71 6.70 -6.91
C ARG A 32 -12.29 8.05 -7.49
N LEU A 33 -11.02 8.38 -7.30
CA LEU A 33 -10.42 9.55 -7.95
C LEU A 33 -10.47 9.41 -9.47
N SER A 34 -10.86 10.48 -10.13
CA SER A 34 -10.67 10.67 -11.57
C SER A 34 -9.18 10.79 -11.92
N GLU A 35 -8.85 10.64 -13.19
CA GLU A 35 -7.47 10.72 -13.66
C GLU A 35 -6.82 12.08 -13.33
N LYS A 36 -7.56 13.19 -13.57
CA LYS A 36 -7.12 14.54 -13.20
C LYS A 36 -6.82 14.66 -11.70
N GLU A 37 -7.65 14.06 -10.85
CA GLU A 37 -7.44 14.09 -9.40
C GLU A 37 -6.21 13.28 -8.97
N ARG A 38 -5.97 12.11 -9.60
CA ARG A 38 -4.77 11.31 -9.36
C ARG A 38 -3.49 12.05 -9.75
N GLN A 39 -3.52 12.75 -10.88
CA GLN A 39 -2.39 13.57 -11.33
C GLN A 39 -2.07 14.73 -10.39
N SER A 40 -3.06 15.21 -9.64
CA SER A 40 -2.88 16.30 -8.66
C SER A 40 -2.32 15.88 -7.29
N ILE A 41 -2.12 14.57 -7.05
CA ILE A 41 -1.55 14.04 -5.80
C ILE A 41 -0.11 14.53 -5.64
N ARG A 42 0.18 15.20 -4.51
CA ARG A 42 1.48 15.80 -4.19
C ARG A 42 1.83 15.62 -2.72
N SER A 43 3.02 16.07 -2.33
CA SER A 43 3.41 16.15 -0.92
C SER A 43 2.40 17.00 -0.14
N GLY A 44 1.98 16.49 1.02
CA GLY A 44 0.94 17.06 1.86
C GLY A 44 -0.47 16.57 1.55
N SER A 45 -0.72 15.89 0.42
CA SER A 45 -2.06 15.43 0.11
C SER A 45 -2.53 14.35 1.08
N VAL A 46 -3.72 14.53 1.65
CA VAL A 46 -4.37 13.56 2.53
C VAL A 46 -5.79 13.27 2.03
N PHE A 47 -6.17 12.00 2.08
CA PHE A 47 -7.47 11.50 1.65
C PHE A 47 -8.04 10.62 2.75
N VAL A 48 -9.30 10.87 3.11
CA VAL A 48 -10.07 10.09 4.07
C VAL A 48 -11.32 9.54 3.39
N TRP A 49 -11.65 8.28 3.63
CA TRP A 49 -12.91 7.69 3.17
C TRP A 49 -13.45 6.63 4.13
N ASP A 50 -14.75 6.41 4.02
CA ASP A 50 -15.44 5.27 4.59
C ASP A 50 -15.58 4.18 3.51
N GLU A 51 -15.24 2.92 3.86
CA GLU A 51 -15.26 1.79 2.92
C GLU A 51 -16.63 1.58 2.26
N ARG A 52 -17.71 1.66 3.06
CA ARG A 52 -19.07 1.37 2.61
C ARG A 52 -19.63 2.51 1.78
N GLU A 53 -19.45 3.75 2.22
CA GLU A 53 -19.94 4.93 1.50
C GLU A 53 -19.24 5.07 0.14
N ALA A 54 -17.92 4.92 0.11
CA ALA A 54 -17.15 5.13 -1.11
C ALA A 54 -17.12 3.89 -2.03
N GLY A 55 -17.52 2.72 -1.51
CA GLY A 55 -17.37 1.44 -2.21
C GLY A 55 -15.91 1.09 -2.50
N MET A 56 -14.98 1.52 -1.63
CA MET A 56 -13.54 1.40 -1.85
C MET A 56 -12.85 0.74 -0.65
N ARG A 57 -12.41 -0.50 -0.83
CA ARG A 57 -11.63 -1.25 0.18
C ARG A 57 -10.12 -1.00 0.11
N ARG A 58 -9.67 -0.51 -1.05
CA ARG A 58 -8.25 -0.28 -1.36
C ARG A 58 -8.10 1.02 -2.12
N TRP A 59 -7.04 1.74 -1.78
CA TRP A 59 -6.67 2.97 -2.46
C TRP A 59 -5.96 2.69 -3.79
N THR A 60 -6.19 3.53 -4.80
CA THR A 60 -5.52 3.45 -6.10
C THR A 60 -5.19 4.85 -6.62
N ASP A 61 -3.90 5.13 -6.76
CA ASP A 61 -3.36 6.44 -7.18
C ASP A 61 -2.66 6.41 -8.55
N GLY A 62 -2.44 5.23 -9.13
CA GLY A 62 -1.75 5.08 -10.42
C GLY A 62 -0.23 5.25 -10.37
N LYS A 63 0.38 5.30 -9.18
CA LYS A 63 1.85 5.34 -9.03
C LYS A 63 2.42 3.97 -8.69
N SER A 64 3.70 3.76 -8.99
CA SER A 64 4.45 2.57 -8.58
C SER A 64 4.98 2.72 -7.16
N TRP A 65 4.71 1.73 -6.31
CA TRP A 65 5.04 1.76 -4.89
C TRP A 65 5.84 0.53 -4.48
N SER A 66 6.78 0.73 -3.55
CA SER A 66 7.50 -0.35 -2.88
C SER A 66 6.56 -1.32 -2.18
N ALA A 67 7.08 -2.48 -1.77
CA ALA A 67 6.41 -3.29 -0.76
C ALA A 67 6.14 -2.46 0.51
N SER A 68 5.03 -2.75 1.18
CA SER A 68 4.63 -2.09 2.43
C SER A 68 5.63 -2.34 3.54
N ARG A 69 5.90 -1.32 4.36
CA ARG A 69 6.68 -1.42 5.60
C ARG A 69 5.85 -0.90 6.78
N VAL A 70 5.85 -1.61 7.89
CA VAL A 70 5.18 -1.16 9.13
C VAL A 70 6.01 -0.07 9.80
N SER A 71 5.37 1.03 10.18
CA SER A 71 5.97 2.13 10.94
C SER A 71 4.98 2.60 11.99
N GLY A 72 5.11 2.07 13.22
CA GLY A 72 4.09 2.23 14.25
C GLY A 72 2.74 1.68 13.77
N SER A 73 1.67 2.46 13.90
CA SER A 73 0.33 2.08 13.45
C SER A 73 0.07 2.29 11.95
N PHE A 74 1.11 2.61 11.17
CA PHE A 74 0.96 2.91 9.75
C PHE A 74 1.66 1.88 8.86
N LEU A 75 1.12 1.69 7.65
CA LEU A 75 1.88 1.09 6.56
C LEU A 75 2.46 2.20 5.69
N THR A 76 3.73 2.05 5.32
CA THR A 76 4.48 3.04 4.55
C THR A 76 5.01 2.44 3.25
N TYR A 77 5.08 3.28 2.24
CA TYR A 77 5.48 2.93 0.89
C TYR A 77 6.36 4.05 0.32
N ARG A 78 7.37 3.67 -0.47
CA ARG A 78 8.20 4.62 -1.22
C ARG A 78 7.88 4.53 -2.70
N GLU A 79 7.74 5.68 -3.36
CA GLU A 79 7.52 5.74 -4.79
C GLU A 79 8.74 5.16 -5.55
N MET A 80 8.45 4.31 -6.52
CA MET A 80 9.44 3.68 -7.39
C MET A 80 9.34 4.26 -8.78
N GLU A 81 10.42 4.11 -9.54
CA GLU A 81 10.41 4.38 -10.97
C GLU A 81 9.41 3.44 -11.64
N GLY A 82 8.42 4.00 -12.34
CA GLY A 82 7.51 3.21 -13.14
C GLY A 82 8.24 2.64 -14.35
N LYS A 83 8.04 1.35 -14.64
CA LYS A 83 8.47 0.77 -15.93
C LYS A 83 7.72 1.53 -17.03
N ARG A 84 8.44 2.38 -17.78
CA ARG A 84 7.86 3.33 -18.73
C ARG A 84 6.87 2.64 -19.67
N GLY A 85 5.68 3.22 -19.78
CA GLY A 85 4.63 2.80 -20.71
C GLY A 85 3.41 3.72 -20.73
N SER A 86 3.57 5.01 -20.48
CA SER A 86 2.56 6.03 -20.83
C SER A 86 3.27 7.28 -21.35
N GLY A 87 3.90 7.09 -22.51
CA GLY A 87 4.35 8.17 -23.36
C GLY A 87 3.43 8.27 -24.56
N PHE A 88 2.22 8.80 -24.37
CA PHE A 88 1.55 9.53 -25.45
C PHE A 88 2.25 10.88 -25.62
N GLY A 89 3.50 10.82 -26.09
CA GLY A 89 4.42 11.93 -26.23
C GLY A 89 4.92 11.99 -27.66
N ASN A 90 4.14 12.66 -28.49
CA ASN A 90 4.47 13.13 -29.83
C ASN A 90 5.90 13.71 -29.89
N THR A 91 6.88 12.93 -30.32
CA THR A 91 8.14 13.46 -30.86
C THR A 91 8.15 13.27 -32.36
N ARG A 92 7.42 14.16 -33.05
CA ARG A 92 7.84 14.58 -34.38
C ARG A 92 9.20 15.27 -34.23
N ARG A 93 10.28 14.56 -34.53
CA ARG A 93 11.51 15.18 -35.03
C ARG A 93 11.93 14.42 -36.28
N SER A 94 11.68 15.08 -37.40
CA SER A 94 12.15 14.72 -38.73
C SER A 94 13.67 14.95 -38.82
N ASN A 95 14.30 14.11 -39.64
CA ASN A 95 15.56 14.28 -40.37
C ASN A 95 16.91 14.19 -39.64
N GLY A 96 17.57 13.04 -39.84
CA GLY A 96 18.82 12.99 -40.62
C GLY A 96 20.09 12.53 -39.89
N ARG A 97 20.55 11.30 -40.15
CA ARG A 97 21.93 10.94 -40.59
C ARG A 97 22.19 9.41 -40.57
N THR A 98 22.54 8.90 -41.75
CA THR A 98 23.40 7.74 -42.15
C THR A 98 23.22 6.34 -41.52
N PRO A 99 23.18 5.27 -42.35
CA PRO A 99 23.30 3.89 -41.91
C PRO A 99 24.73 3.37 -42.17
N ASP A 100 25.59 3.31 -41.16
CA ASP A 100 26.76 2.43 -41.24
C ASP A 100 27.36 2.12 -39.86
N SER A 101 27.63 0.83 -39.67
CA SER A 101 28.56 0.21 -38.72
C SER A 101 28.32 0.33 -37.21
N GLY A 102 28.25 -0.83 -36.55
CA GLY A 102 28.78 -0.96 -35.19
C GLY A 102 27.96 -1.79 -34.20
N ARG A 103 28.12 -3.12 -34.28
CA ARG A 103 28.24 -4.06 -33.15
C ARG A 103 27.23 -3.89 -31.99
N MET A 104 26.27 -4.79 -31.92
CA MET A 104 25.66 -5.19 -30.64
C MET A 104 26.79 -5.57 -29.68
N SER A 105 26.95 -4.75 -28.64
CA SER A 105 27.67 -5.11 -27.43
C SER A 105 26.69 -5.90 -26.57
N ASP A 106 26.80 -7.22 -26.62
CA ASP A 106 25.96 -8.19 -25.91
C ASP A 106 26.62 -8.56 -24.56
N ASP A 107 27.04 -7.55 -23.79
CA ASP A 107 27.74 -7.72 -22.51
C ASP A 107 27.30 -6.63 -21.51
N ASP A 108 26.19 -6.87 -20.81
CA ASP A 108 25.88 -6.23 -19.53
C ASP A 108 25.11 -7.25 -18.64
N PRO A 109 25.80 -8.05 -17.80
CA PRO A 109 25.17 -9.13 -17.04
C PRO A 109 24.61 -8.71 -15.67
N ASP A 110 24.25 -7.43 -15.45
CA ASP A 110 23.66 -7.00 -14.16
C ASP A 110 22.65 -5.84 -14.29
N GLY A 111 21.82 -5.86 -15.33
CA GLY A 111 20.70 -4.93 -15.49
C GLY A 111 19.53 -5.28 -14.57
N GLU A 112 19.62 -4.93 -13.28
CA GLU A 112 18.45 -4.92 -12.39
C GLU A 112 17.31 -4.16 -13.11
N PRO A 113 16.09 -4.74 -13.25
CA PRO A 113 15.08 -4.12 -14.10
C PRO A 113 14.80 -2.70 -13.61
N GLU A 114 14.98 -1.71 -14.50
CA GLU A 114 14.87 -0.25 -14.20
C GLU A 114 13.62 0.14 -13.38
N GLY A 115 12.57 -0.68 -13.35
CA GLY A 115 11.35 -0.45 -12.58
C GLY A 115 11.40 -0.78 -11.07
N TYR A 116 12.52 -1.26 -10.52
CA TYR A 116 12.65 -1.53 -9.07
C TYR A 116 13.38 -0.43 -8.31
N ARG A 117 13.91 0.59 -8.99
CA ARG A 117 14.65 1.67 -8.36
C ARG A 117 13.71 2.65 -7.67
N TYR A 118 14.11 3.11 -6.49
CA TYR A 118 13.40 4.18 -5.80
C TYR A 118 13.69 5.53 -6.45
N LYS A 119 12.65 6.34 -6.62
CA LYS A 119 12.85 7.73 -7.04
C LYS A 119 13.62 8.51 -5.97
N ALA A 120 14.61 9.30 -6.39
CA ALA A 120 15.41 10.14 -5.50
C ALA A 120 14.53 11.19 -4.80
N ASP A 121 13.66 11.85 -5.56
CA ASP A 121 12.64 12.82 -5.14
C ASP A 121 11.25 12.19 -4.96
N GLY A 122 11.21 10.87 -4.80
CA GLY A 122 9.97 10.10 -4.74
C GLY A 122 9.08 10.45 -3.55
N LEU A 123 7.78 10.33 -3.78
CA LEU A 123 6.78 10.49 -2.74
C LEU A 123 6.83 9.32 -1.75
N MET A 124 6.57 9.61 -0.49
CA MET A 124 6.24 8.63 0.53
C MET A 124 4.72 8.57 0.65
N LYS A 125 4.16 7.37 0.73
CA LYS A 125 2.74 7.16 1.04
C LYS A 125 2.62 6.44 2.37
N GLN A 126 1.66 6.89 3.17
CA GLN A 126 1.33 6.33 4.46
C GLN A 126 -0.15 6.01 4.52
N SER A 127 -0.50 4.80 4.96
CA SER A 127 -1.89 4.39 5.13
C SER A 127 -2.19 4.09 6.59
N PHE A 128 -3.36 4.53 7.04
CA PHE A 128 -3.93 4.24 8.36
C PHE A 128 -5.37 3.78 8.17
N SER A 129 -5.81 2.82 8.98
CA SER A 129 -7.20 2.34 8.95
C SER A 129 -7.69 2.11 10.37
N ILE A 130 -8.97 2.35 10.61
CA ILE A 130 -9.59 2.12 11.90
C ILE A 130 -11.06 1.71 11.71
N THR A 131 -11.53 0.84 12.59
CA THR A 131 -12.96 0.54 12.71
C THR A 131 -13.53 1.33 13.88
N THR A 132 -14.58 2.12 13.64
CA THR A 132 -15.25 2.88 14.71
C THR A 132 -16.06 1.94 15.60
N SER A 133 -16.47 2.41 16.78
CA SER A 133 -17.39 1.65 17.65
C SER A 133 -18.75 1.36 17.00
N GLN A 134 -19.11 2.09 15.95
CA GLN A 134 -20.32 1.89 15.15
C GLN A 134 -20.12 0.92 13.98
N GLY A 135 -18.93 0.31 13.84
CA GLY A 135 -18.62 -0.63 12.78
C GLY A 135 -18.30 0.01 11.42
N GLN A 136 -17.99 1.32 11.38
CA GLN A 136 -17.55 1.98 10.16
C GLN A 136 -16.05 1.74 9.94
N HIS A 137 -15.69 1.28 8.75
CA HIS A 137 -14.29 1.09 8.35
C HIS A 137 -13.79 2.36 7.66
N LEU A 138 -12.97 3.12 8.40
CA LEU A 138 -12.40 4.37 7.93
C LEU A 138 -10.95 4.14 7.52
N HIS A 139 -10.57 4.77 6.41
CA HIS A 139 -9.23 4.70 5.87
C HIS A 139 -8.70 6.10 5.60
N LEU A 140 -7.40 6.25 5.80
CA LEU A 140 -6.64 7.45 5.51
C LEU A 140 -5.43 7.10 4.66
N ILE A 141 -5.16 7.91 3.64
CA ILE A 141 -3.92 7.89 2.87
C ILE A 141 -3.31 9.28 2.92
N SER A 142 -2.06 9.37 3.36
CA SER A 142 -1.27 10.60 3.41
C SER A 142 -0.05 10.46 2.51
N TYR A 143 0.31 11.53 1.83
CA TYR A 143 1.46 11.65 0.98
C TYR A 143 2.41 12.73 1.48
N TYR A 144 3.70 12.46 1.47
CA TYR A 144 4.71 13.45 1.79
C TYR A 144 6.01 13.16 1.06
N SER A 145 6.74 14.19 0.67
CA SER A 145 8.13 14.09 0.25
C SER A 145 9.02 14.04 1.49
N ARG A 146 10.24 13.50 1.36
CA ARG A 146 11.26 13.73 2.38
C ARG A 146 11.45 15.26 2.56
N PRO A 147 11.71 15.75 3.78
CA PRO A 147 12.07 17.15 3.97
C PRO A 147 13.37 17.44 3.21
N HIS A 148 13.42 18.55 2.49
CA HIS A 148 14.62 19.03 1.82
C HIS A 148 14.85 20.51 2.18
N PRO A 149 16.09 21.02 2.14
CA PRO A 149 16.35 22.43 2.43
C PRO A 149 15.46 23.35 1.59
N GLY A 150 14.69 24.22 2.25
CA GLY A 150 13.77 25.16 1.60
C GLY A 150 12.37 24.62 1.30
N SER A 151 12.06 23.35 1.59
CA SER A 151 10.67 22.87 1.50
C SER A 151 9.82 23.48 2.61
N PRO A 152 8.61 23.98 2.32
CA PRO A 152 7.72 24.53 3.35
C PRO A 152 7.33 23.46 4.36
N ASP A 153 7.27 23.83 5.63
CA ASP A 153 6.77 22.94 6.68
C ASP A 153 5.28 22.70 6.49
N LEU A 154 4.91 21.43 6.36
CA LEU A 154 3.52 21.02 6.28
C LEU A 154 2.90 21.02 7.67
N PRO A 155 1.72 21.65 7.87
CA PRO A 155 1.07 21.68 9.16
C PRO A 155 0.66 20.27 9.59
N GLN A 156 0.80 19.97 10.88
CA GLN A 156 0.27 18.74 11.46
C GLN A 156 -1.16 18.98 11.94
N PRO A 157 -2.12 18.07 11.71
CA PRO A 157 -3.52 18.25 12.12
C PRO A 157 -3.69 18.61 13.61
N SER A 158 -2.84 18.06 14.49
CA SER A 158 -2.83 18.40 15.92
C SER A 158 -2.44 19.85 16.22
N SER A 159 -1.59 20.46 15.40
CA SER A 159 -1.10 21.84 15.55
C SER A 159 -1.90 22.87 14.73
N ASP A 160 -2.63 22.41 13.71
CA ASP A 160 -3.38 23.25 12.80
C ASP A 160 -4.47 24.06 13.56
N PRO A 161 -4.47 25.40 13.50
CA PRO A 161 -5.49 26.22 14.15
C PRO A 161 -6.94 25.83 13.84
N GLN A 162 -7.21 25.33 12.63
CA GLN A 162 -8.54 24.92 12.20
C GLN A 162 -8.96 23.56 12.75
N LEU A 163 -8.03 22.72 13.20
CA LEU A 163 -8.32 21.34 13.62
C LEU A 163 -7.90 21.04 15.06
N ARG A 164 -6.98 21.82 15.64
CA ARG A 164 -6.42 21.58 16.98
C ARG A 164 -7.48 21.52 18.08
N HIS A 165 -8.58 22.25 17.91
CA HIS A 165 -9.69 22.31 18.87
C HIS A 165 -10.65 21.12 18.76
N ILE A 166 -10.56 20.29 17.71
CA ILE A 166 -11.40 19.12 17.52
C ILE A 166 -10.98 18.03 18.52
N ILE A 167 -11.93 17.60 19.35
CA ILE A 167 -11.73 16.53 20.34
C ILE A 167 -12.51 15.30 19.88
N PRO A 168 -11.84 14.20 19.51
CA PRO A 168 -12.51 12.97 19.14
C PRO A 168 -13.44 12.46 20.25
N ALA A 169 -14.66 12.04 19.89
CA ALA A 169 -15.62 11.51 20.85
C ALA A 169 -15.05 10.28 21.57
N LYS A 170 -15.09 10.29 22.91
CA LYS A 170 -14.55 9.22 23.75
C LYS A 170 -15.20 7.89 23.40
N GLY A 171 -14.38 6.86 23.15
CA GLY A 171 -14.86 5.52 22.79
C GLY A 171 -15.32 5.35 21.33
N MET A 172 -15.32 6.42 20.51
CA MET A 172 -15.66 6.32 19.08
C MET A 172 -14.59 5.56 18.28
N TYR A 173 -13.32 5.73 18.66
CA TYR A 173 -12.15 5.19 17.97
C TYR A 173 -11.41 4.20 18.90
N PRO A 174 -11.92 2.97 19.09
CA PRO A 174 -11.42 2.04 20.11
C PRO A 174 -9.94 1.67 19.94
N GLU A 175 -9.49 1.45 18.70
CA GLU A 175 -8.10 1.08 18.37
C GLU A 175 -7.06 2.20 18.60
N SER A 176 -7.51 3.42 18.91
CA SER A 176 -6.61 4.54 19.24
C SER A 176 -5.80 4.30 20.54
N SER A 177 -6.33 3.47 21.43
CA SER A 177 -5.77 3.25 22.77
C SER A 177 -4.69 2.16 22.81
N LEU A 178 -4.51 1.39 21.74
CA LEU A 178 -3.71 0.16 21.77
C LEU A 178 -2.22 0.34 21.43
N HIS A 179 -1.79 1.52 20.97
CA HIS A 179 -0.42 1.71 20.46
C HIS A 179 0.49 2.62 21.29
N ASP A 180 0.00 3.21 22.38
CA ASP A 180 0.86 3.85 23.40
C ASP A 180 1.37 2.85 24.45
N ALA A 181 0.81 1.63 24.49
CA ALA A 181 1.37 0.54 25.27
C ALA A 181 2.39 -0.21 24.39
N ASN A 182 3.67 -0.01 24.73
CA ASN A 182 4.81 -0.88 24.49
C ASN A 182 4.46 -2.21 23.77
N PRO A 183 5.04 -2.54 22.58
CA PRO A 183 4.76 -3.82 21.95
C PRO A 183 5.03 -4.94 22.97
N PRO A 184 4.18 -5.98 23.07
CA PRO A 184 4.52 -7.12 23.90
C PRO A 184 5.87 -7.63 23.40
N ALA A 185 6.86 -7.63 24.28
CA ALA A 185 8.14 -8.24 24.00
C ALA A 185 7.85 -9.61 23.42
N LEU A 186 8.32 -9.87 22.19
CA LEU A 186 8.30 -11.20 21.62
C LEU A 186 9.04 -12.09 22.62
N THR A 187 8.30 -12.81 23.44
CA THR A 187 8.84 -13.79 24.37
C THR A 187 9.51 -14.84 23.50
N ARG A 188 10.82 -14.67 23.29
CA ARG A 188 11.69 -15.69 22.71
C ARG A 188 11.63 -16.87 23.66
N THR A 189 10.75 -17.82 23.40
CA THR A 189 10.86 -19.14 23.99
C THR A 189 12.17 -19.75 23.46
N PRO A 190 13.09 -20.19 24.33
CA PRO A 190 14.29 -20.86 23.86
C PRO A 190 13.88 -22.21 23.26
N MET A 191 14.32 -22.49 22.02
CA MET A 191 14.20 -23.82 21.43
C MET A 191 14.91 -24.83 22.34
N GLN A 192 14.18 -25.84 22.79
CA GLN A 192 14.79 -27.01 23.41
C GLN A 192 15.47 -27.87 22.33
N PRO A 193 16.67 -28.43 22.59
CA PRO A 193 17.32 -29.32 21.65
C PRO A 193 16.57 -30.66 21.59
N TYR A 194 16.30 -31.12 20.37
CA TYR A 194 15.70 -32.43 20.14
C TYR A 194 16.66 -33.54 20.60
N THR A 195 16.29 -34.26 21.65
CA THR A 195 16.83 -35.59 21.96
C THR A 195 16.14 -36.63 21.09
N THR A 196 16.92 -37.35 20.29
CA THR A 196 16.50 -38.47 19.45
C THR A 196 15.97 -39.61 20.32
N GLN A 197 14.65 -39.85 20.29
CA GLN A 197 14.06 -41.11 20.75
C GLN A 197 13.03 -41.58 19.73
N SER A 198 13.26 -42.79 19.24
CA SER A 198 12.44 -43.52 18.27
C SER A 198 11.03 -43.77 18.83
N PRO A 199 9.95 -43.69 18.02
CA PRO A 199 8.61 -44.06 18.46
C PRO A 199 8.45 -45.59 18.53
N PRO A 200 7.62 -46.12 19.45
CA PRO A 200 7.26 -47.53 19.47
C PRO A 200 6.20 -47.84 18.39
N GLU A 201 6.25 -49.07 17.86
CA GLU A 201 5.31 -49.61 16.87
C GLU A 201 3.84 -49.54 17.34
N GLN A 202 2.95 -49.15 16.42
CA GLN A 202 1.50 -49.33 16.53
C GLN A 202 0.96 -50.10 15.32
N PRO A 203 -0.14 -50.87 15.49
CA PRO A 203 -0.51 -51.93 14.56
C PRO A 203 -1.21 -51.39 13.30
N ALA A 204 -1.08 -52.17 12.23
CA ALA A 204 -1.58 -51.86 10.91
C ALA A 204 -3.12 -51.83 10.84
N TYR A 205 -3.68 -50.65 10.55
CA TYR A 205 -5.03 -50.50 10.02
C TYR A 205 -4.92 -49.99 8.58
N GLY A 206 -5.24 -50.85 7.62
CA GLY A 206 -5.30 -50.50 6.21
C GLY A 206 -6.49 -49.59 5.92
N TYR A 207 -6.21 -48.39 5.40
CA TYR A 207 -7.20 -47.56 4.73
C TYR A 207 -6.67 -47.17 3.34
N THR A 208 -7.25 -47.81 2.34
CA THR A 208 -7.14 -47.48 0.91
C THR A 208 -7.79 -46.13 0.62
N TRP A 209 -7.01 -45.17 0.13
CA TRP A 209 -7.53 -43.89 -0.37
C TRP A 209 -8.00 -44.05 -1.82
N GLY A 210 -9.32 -44.13 -2.01
CA GLY A 210 -9.97 -43.90 -3.31
C GLY A 210 -10.40 -42.42 -3.43
N PRO A 211 -10.42 -41.84 -4.64
CA PRO A 211 -10.80 -40.44 -4.85
C PRO A 211 -12.33 -40.21 -4.65
N PRO A 212 -12.77 -38.99 -4.28
CA PRO A 212 -14.17 -38.69 -4.00
C PRO A 212 -15.09 -38.81 -5.23
N ALA A 213 -16.30 -39.33 -5.02
CA ALA A 213 -17.27 -39.73 -6.05
C ALA A 213 -18.02 -38.60 -6.81
N TRP A 214 -17.45 -37.39 -6.92
CA TRP A 214 -18.10 -36.26 -7.63
C TRP A 214 -17.29 -35.70 -8.81
N MET A 215 -16.14 -36.29 -9.14
CA MET A 215 -15.42 -35.99 -10.38
C MET A 215 -15.82 -37.01 -11.46
N GLY A 216 -16.62 -36.57 -12.43
CA GLY A 216 -16.78 -37.28 -13.71
C GLY A 216 -15.47 -37.28 -14.52
N PRO A 217 -15.34 -38.14 -15.55
CA PRO A 217 -14.10 -38.28 -16.31
C PRO A 217 -13.72 -37.00 -17.06
N TRP A 218 -12.44 -36.64 -17.01
CA TRP A 218 -11.87 -35.58 -17.83
C TRP A 218 -11.85 -35.98 -19.32
N PRO A 219 -12.20 -35.08 -20.27
CA PRO A 219 -12.07 -35.37 -21.70
C PRO A 219 -10.58 -35.45 -22.11
N PRO A 220 -10.21 -36.30 -23.09
CA PRO A 220 -8.84 -36.41 -23.58
C PRO A 220 -8.41 -35.16 -24.36
N SER A 221 -7.14 -34.78 -24.23
CA SER A 221 -6.52 -33.66 -24.93
C SER A 221 -6.43 -33.91 -26.44
N PRO A 222 -6.76 -32.93 -27.31
CA PRO A 222 -6.58 -33.09 -28.74
C PRO A 222 -5.09 -33.00 -29.11
N ASN A 223 -4.59 -34.09 -29.70
CA ASN A 223 -3.28 -34.19 -30.32
C ASN A 223 -3.40 -33.73 -31.80
N GLY A 224 -2.51 -32.84 -32.25
CA GLY A 224 -2.27 -32.62 -33.68
C GLY A 224 -2.18 -31.17 -34.14
N THR A 225 -0.95 -30.70 -34.39
CA THR A 225 -0.64 -29.64 -35.35
C THR A 225 -0.50 -30.24 -36.76
N PRO A 226 -1.20 -29.73 -37.80
CA PRO A 226 -0.98 -30.14 -39.19
C PRO A 226 0.09 -29.28 -39.90
N PRO A 227 0.60 -29.74 -41.07
CA PRO A 227 1.89 -29.34 -41.66
C PRO A 227 1.93 -27.98 -42.36
#